data_AF-A6HQ78-F1
#
_entry.id   AF-A6HQ78-F1
#
_cell.length_a   1.000
_cell.length_b   1.000
_cell.length_c   1.000
_cell.angle_alpha   90.00
_cell.angle_beta   90.00
_cell.angle_gamma   90.00
#
_symmetry.space_group_name_H-M   'P 1'
#
loop_
_entity.id
_entity.type
_entity.pdbx_description
1 polymer ?
#
loop_
_entity_poly.entity_id
_entity_poly.type
_entity_poly.pdbx_seq_one_letter_code
_entity_poly.pdbx_strand_id
1 'polypeptide(L)'
;MVLLHVLFEHAVGYALLALKEVEETYLPSKKKKVLLGVGDPKIGAAIQEELGYNCQTGGVIAEILRGVRLHFHNLVKGLTDLSACKAQLGLGHSYSRAKVKFNVNRVDNMIIQSISLLDQLDKDINTFSMRVREWYGYHFPELVKIINDNATYCRLAQFIGNRRELNEEKLEKLEEITMDGAKAKAILDASRSSMGQCGARQPV
;
A
#
# COMPACT_ATOMS: atom_id res chain seq x y z
N MET A 1 12.58 46.94 13.82
CA MET A 1 12.63 45.65 13.11
C MET A 1 11.46 44.83 13.61
N VAL A 2 10.35 44.87 12.86
CA VAL A 2 9.08 44.22 13.24
C VAL A 2 9.17 42.78 12.74
N LEU A 3 9.39 41.85 13.65
CA LEU A 3 9.33 40.42 13.37
C LEU A 3 7.85 40.05 13.20
N LEU A 4 7.48 39.81 11.96
CA LEU A 4 6.09 39.54 11.56
C LEU A 4 5.92 38.01 11.49
N HIS A 5 5.43 37.43 12.58
CA HIS A 5 5.15 36.00 12.67
C HIS A 5 3.69 35.75 12.29
N VAL A 6 3.47 34.89 11.30
CA VAL A 6 2.16 34.60 10.72
C VAL A 6 1.78 33.17 11.10
N LEU A 7 0.80 33.03 11.98
CA LEU A 7 0.31 31.74 12.46
C LEU A 7 -0.96 31.34 11.68
N PHE A 8 -0.90 30.17 11.06
CA PHE A 8 -1.97 29.59 10.23
C PHE A 8 -3.07 28.97 11.11
N GLU A 9 -4.32 29.19 10.69
CA GLU A 9 -5.54 28.65 11.31
C GLU A 9 -5.59 27.12 11.36
N HIS A 10 -5.94 26.56 12.52
CA HIS A 10 -6.53 25.22 12.64
C HIS A 10 -7.47 25.12 13.85
N ALA A 11 -8.46 24.24 13.75
CA ALA A 11 -9.65 24.12 14.59
C ALA A 11 -9.40 24.13 16.13
N VAL A 12 -9.64 25.30 16.73
CA VAL A 12 -10.27 25.69 18.03
C VAL A 12 -9.88 24.98 19.35
N GLY A 13 -9.13 23.88 19.39
CA GLY A 13 -8.86 23.16 20.65
C GLY A 13 -7.40 22.81 20.91
N TYR A 14 -6.76 22.09 19.99
CA TYR A 14 -5.41 21.56 20.20
C TYR A 14 -4.29 22.57 19.93
N ALA A 15 -4.61 23.71 19.33
CA ALA A 15 -3.62 24.72 18.95
C ALA A 15 -3.09 25.51 20.16
N LEU A 16 -3.87 25.71 21.23
CA LEU A 16 -3.48 26.57 22.36
C LEU A 16 -2.20 26.11 23.07
N LEU A 17 -1.96 24.80 23.18
CA LEU A 17 -0.77 24.25 23.84
C LEU A 17 0.49 24.41 22.98
N ALA A 18 0.43 24.05 21.70
CA ALA A 18 1.56 24.19 20.78
C ALA A 18 1.85 25.67 20.46
N LEU A 19 0.82 26.51 20.40
CA LEU A 19 0.96 27.95 20.22
C LEU A 19 1.64 28.59 21.42
N LYS A 20 1.29 28.21 22.66
CA LYS A 20 1.99 28.69 23.87
C LYS A 20 3.48 28.41 23.83
N GLU A 21 3.90 27.18 23.53
CA GLU A 21 5.32 26.81 23.49
C GLU A 21 6.09 27.59 22.42
N VAL A 22 5.50 27.77 21.23
CA VAL A 22 6.12 28.54 20.14
C VAL A 22 6.15 30.03 20.50
N GLU A 23 5.07 30.60 21.02
CA GLU A 23 5.01 32.01 21.39
C GLU A 23 5.96 32.36 22.54
N GLU A 24 6.10 31.51 23.55
CA GLU A 24 7.09 31.70 24.63
C GLU A 24 8.54 31.63 24.13
N THR A 25 8.80 30.85 23.08
CA THR A 25 10.15 30.70 22.51
C THR A 25 10.53 31.89 21.61
N TYR A 26 9.58 32.48 20.88
CA TYR A 26 9.85 33.51 19.86
C TYR A 26 9.51 34.94 20.29
N LEU A 27 8.75 35.17 21.38
CA LEU A 27 8.46 36.52 21.88
C LEU A 27 9.48 37.03 22.91
N PRO A 28 9.96 38.28 22.80
CA PRO A 28 10.87 38.85 23.78
C PRO A 28 10.15 39.15 25.11
N SER A 29 10.74 38.74 26.23
CA SER A 29 10.22 38.97 27.59
C SER A 29 9.89 40.46 27.86
N LYS A 30 8.58 40.74 28.01
CA LYS A 30 7.90 41.80 28.79
C LYS A 30 8.26 43.30 28.62
N LYS A 31 9.15 43.75 27.73
CA LYS A 31 9.57 45.19 27.71
C LYS A 31 9.17 46.05 26.51
N LYS A 32 8.50 45.52 25.47
CA LYS A 32 7.94 46.35 24.39
C LYS A 32 6.49 45.95 24.16
N LYS A 33 5.60 46.92 23.96
CA LYS A 33 4.21 46.69 23.53
C LYS A 33 4.26 45.96 22.17
N VAL A 34 4.30 44.64 22.19
CA VAL A 34 4.25 43.82 20.97
C VAL A 34 2.81 43.80 20.50
N LEU A 35 2.63 44.14 19.23
CA LEU A 35 1.34 44.09 18.57
C LEU A 35 1.28 42.78 17.79
N LEU A 36 0.33 41.91 18.12
CA LEU A 36 0.14 40.63 17.42
C LEU A 36 -0.98 40.76 16.41
N GLY A 37 -0.74 40.34 15.17
CA GLY A 37 -1.76 40.26 14.14
C GLY A 37 -2.38 38.86 14.10
N VAL A 38 -3.69 38.77 14.34
CA VAL A 38 -4.41 37.48 14.32
C VAL A 38 -5.47 37.53 13.22
N GLY A 39 -5.62 36.41 12.48
CA GLY A 39 -6.62 36.28 11.41
C GLY A 39 -8.06 36.19 11.94
N ASP A 40 -8.25 35.44 13.03
CA ASP A 40 -9.55 35.21 13.65
C ASP A 40 -9.77 36.05 14.93
N PRO A 41 -10.91 36.76 15.06
CA PRO A 41 -11.20 37.57 16.23
C PRO A 41 -11.42 36.73 17.49
N LYS A 42 -11.91 35.49 17.35
CA LYS A 42 -12.14 34.58 18.50
C LYS A 42 -10.83 34.09 19.12
N ILE A 43 -9.84 33.80 18.28
CA ILE A 43 -8.49 33.40 18.73
C ILE A 43 -7.77 34.60 19.36
N GLY A 44 -7.89 35.78 18.74
CA GLY A 44 -7.36 37.01 19.31
C GLY A 44 -7.90 37.32 20.71
N ALA A 45 -9.20 37.09 20.95
CA ALA A 45 -9.81 37.24 22.27
C ALA A 45 -9.23 36.24 23.29
N ALA A 46 -9.09 34.96 22.92
CA ALA A 46 -8.52 33.93 23.79
C ALA A 46 -7.04 34.20 24.16
N ILE A 47 -6.24 34.66 23.19
CA ILE A 47 -4.82 35.03 23.42
C ILE A 47 -4.72 36.26 24.31
N GLN A 48 -5.59 37.24 24.12
CA GLN A 48 -5.61 38.43 24.97
C GLN A 48 -5.98 38.09 26.43
N GLU A 49 -6.91 37.15 26.63
CA GLU A 49 -7.32 36.66 27.94
C GLU A 49 -6.20 35.89 28.65
N GLU A 50 -5.48 35.01 27.95
CA GLU A 50 -4.44 34.18 28.57
C GLU A 50 -3.06 34.86 28.71
N LEU A 51 -2.65 35.69 27.74
CA LEU A 51 -1.28 36.19 27.63
C LEU A 51 -1.17 37.73 27.77
N GLY A 52 -2.29 38.45 27.74
CA GLY A 52 -2.33 39.91 27.97
C GLY A 52 -1.70 40.76 26.86
N TYR A 53 -1.48 40.21 25.66
CA TYR A 53 -0.97 40.95 24.51
C TYR A 53 -2.09 41.65 23.72
N ASN A 54 -1.79 42.84 23.19
CA ASN A 54 -2.72 43.56 22.32
C ASN A 54 -2.75 42.93 20.92
N CYS A 55 -3.81 42.18 20.64
CA CYS A 55 -4.08 41.58 19.34
C CYS A 55 -4.87 42.56 18.45
N GLN A 56 -4.37 42.86 17.25
CA GLN A 56 -5.14 43.57 16.22
C GLN A 56 -5.67 42.56 15.21
N THR A 57 -6.95 42.74 14.86
CA THR A 57 -7.61 42.00 13.80
C THR A 57 -8.15 43.02 12.78
N GLY A 58 -7.84 42.81 11.49
CA GLY A 58 -8.44 43.57 10.40
C GLY A 58 -7.51 44.42 9.52
N GLY A 59 -8.07 44.81 8.37
CA GLY A 59 -7.49 45.71 7.37
C GLY A 59 -6.12 45.28 6.88
N VAL A 60 -5.09 45.97 7.36
CA VAL A 60 -3.69 45.76 6.96
C VAL A 60 -3.20 44.36 7.32
N ILE A 61 -3.64 43.80 8.45
CA ILE A 61 -3.20 42.49 8.92
C ILE A 61 -3.77 41.37 8.04
N ALA A 62 -5.00 41.52 7.54
CA ALA A 62 -5.62 40.57 6.64
C ALA A 62 -4.91 40.51 5.27
N GLU A 63 -4.51 41.66 4.74
CA GLU A 63 -3.74 41.74 3.49
C GLU A 63 -2.32 41.17 3.66
N ILE A 64 -1.68 41.40 4.81
CA ILE A 64 -0.38 40.80 5.12
C ILE A 64 -0.50 39.26 5.22
N LEU A 65 -1.51 38.75 5.94
CA LEU A 65 -1.82 37.32 6.01
C LEU A 65 -2.06 36.71 4.62
N ARG A 66 -2.75 37.45 3.74
CA ARG A 66 -2.99 37.03 2.35
C ARG A 66 -1.68 36.97 1.55
N GLY A 67 -0.81 37.96 1.67
CA GLY A 67 0.50 37.97 1.03
C GLY A 67 1.40 36.81 1.50
N VAL A 68 1.35 36.49 2.79
CA VAL A 68 2.11 35.38 3.37
C VAL A 68 1.56 34.02 2.90
N ARG A 69 0.23 33.88 2.78
CA ARG A 69 -0.39 32.69 2.18
C ARG A 69 0.04 32.47 0.73
N LEU A 70 0.12 33.54 -0.07
CA LEU A 70 0.51 33.47 -1.47
C LEU A 70 1.98 33.07 -1.64
N HIS A 71 2.87 33.61 -0.80
CA HIS A 71 4.31 33.37 -0.88
C HIS A 71 4.82 32.34 0.14
N PHE A 72 3.93 31.51 0.69
CA PHE A 72 4.25 30.55 1.74
C PHE A 72 5.37 29.58 1.34
N HIS A 73 5.34 29.11 0.09
CA HIS A 73 6.38 28.26 -0.52
C HIS A 73 7.78 28.88 -0.59
N ASN A 74 7.89 30.21 -0.62
CA ASN A 74 9.16 30.93 -0.72
C ASN A 74 9.68 31.36 0.67
N LEU A 75 8.76 31.52 1.63
CA LEU A 75 9.06 31.97 2.99
C LEU A 75 9.61 30.83 3.87
N VAL A 76 9.20 29.59 3.59
CA VAL A 76 9.64 28.42 4.35
C VAL A 76 10.71 27.65 3.56
N LYS A 77 11.96 27.75 4.02
CA LYS A 77 13.07 26.99 3.43
C LYS A 77 12.82 25.49 3.60
N GLY A 78 12.69 24.78 2.47
CA GLY A 78 12.45 23.33 2.44
C GLY A 78 11.01 22.90 2.17
N LEU A 79 10.05 23.84 2.11
CA LEU A 79 8.67 23.54 1.74
C LEU A 79 8.40 23.91 0.28
N THR A 80 8.57 22.94 -0.61
CA THR A 80 8.19 23.10 -2.03
C THR A 80 6.66 23.15 -2.19
N ASP A 81 6.17 23.76 -3.28
CA ASP A 81 4.74 23.78 -3.63
C ASP A 81 4.12 22.38 -3.67
N LEU A 82 4.86 21.41 -4.19
CA LEU A 82 4.43 20.02 -4.27
C LEU A 82 4.27 19.39 -2.88
N SER A 83 5.21 19.64 -1.97
CA SER A 83 5.10 19.16 -0.58
C SER A 83 3.96 19.84 0.17
N ALA A 84 3.74 21.13 -0.03
CA ALA A 84 2.64 21.87 0.58
C ALA A 84 1.28 21.34 0.11
N CYS A 85 1.13 21.09 -1.20
CA CYS A 85 -0.09 20.53 -1.77
C CYS A 85 -0.37 19.11 -1.24
N LYS A 86 0.66 18.24 -1.17
CA LYS A 86 0.52 16.88 -0.57
C LYS A 86 0.13 16.94 0.90
N ALA A 87 0.73 17.85 1.67
CA ALA A 87 0.38 18.05 3.07
C ALA A 87 -1.06 18.55 3.24
N GLN A 88 -1.50 19.51 2.44
CA GLN A 88 -2.88 20.01 2.44
C GLN A 88 -3.88 18.91 2.09
N LEU A 89 -3.59 18.09 1.08
CA LEU A 89 -4.43 16.96 0.70
C LEU A 89 -4.55 15.95 1.87
N GLY A 90 -3.43 15.60 2.50
CA GLY A 90 -3.40 14.70 3.65
C GLY A 90 -4.17 15.23 4.87
N LEU A 91 -4.02 16.53 5.16
CA LEU A 91 -4.77 17.21 6.23
C LEU A 91 -6.26 17.27 5.93
N GLY A 92 -6.64 17.61 4.69
CA GLY A 92 -8.03 17.62 4.24
C GLY A 92 -8.68 16.25 4.36
N HIS A 93 -8.02 15.19 3.88
CA HIS A 93 -8.50 13.82 4.04
C HIS A 93 -8.64 13.43 5.52
N SER A 94 -7.64 13.74 6.35
CA SER A 94 -7.68 13.40 7.78
C SER A 94 -8.80 14.13 8.52
N TYR A 95 -8.98 15.43 8.26
CA TYR A 95 -10.06 16.22 8.84
C TYR A 95 -11.44 15.72 8.41
N SER A 96 -11.63 15.48 7.10
CA SER A 96 -12.89 14.94 6.57
C SER A 96 -13.19 13.55 7.12
N ARG A 97 -12.19 12.66 7.23
CA ARG A 97 -12.35 11.32 7.81
C ARG A 97 -12.65 11.35 9.31
N ALA A 98 -12.10 12.30 10.06
CA ALA A 98 -12.38 12.45 11.48
C ALA A 98 -13.80 12.99 11.73
N LYS A 99 -14.27 13.88 10.84
CA LYS A 99 -15.58 14.54 10.98
C LYS A 99 -16.74 13.70 10.42
N VAL A 100 -16.51 13.02 9.31
CA VAL A 100 -17.46 12.07 8.72
C VAL A 100 -17.13 10.70 9.32
N LYS A 101 -17.90 10.28 10.34
CA LYS A 101 -17.79 8.94 10.96
C LYS A 101 -17.51 7.90 9.89
N PHE A 102 -16.44 7.12 10.07
CA PHE A 102 -15.93 6.14 9.11
C PHE A 102 -17.07 5.35 8.47
N ASN A 103 -17.14 5.38 7.14
CA ASN A 103 -18.13 4.62 6.38
C ASN A 103 -17.86 3.13 6.57
N VAL A 104 -18.79 2.41 7.22
CA VAL A 104 -18.72 0.97 7.50
C VAL A 104 -18.56 0.16 6.19
N ASN A 105 -19.10 0.70 5.09
CA ASN A 105 -19.08 0.08 3.76
C ASN A 105 -17.67 0.05 3.12
N ARG A 106 -16.64 0.64 3.75
CA ARG A 106 -15.26 0.52 3.26
C ARG A 106 -14.73 -0.91 3.44
N VAL A 107 -15.23 -1.66 4.43
CA VAL A 107 -14.87 -3.07 4.62
C VAL A 107 -15.41 -3.92 3.48
N ASP A 108 -16.60 -3.63 2.99
CA ASP A 108 -17.26 -4.40 1.92
C ASP A 108 -16.47 -4.35 0.60
N ASN A 109 -15.76 -3.25 0.33
CA ASN A 109 -14.87 -3.18 -0.83
C ASN A 109 -13.76 -4.22 -0.78
N MET A 110 -13.23 -4.55 0.40
CA MET A 110 -12.21 -5.59 0.54
C MET A 110 -12.81 -6.97 0.29
N ILE A 111 -14.04 -7.20 0.73
CA ILE A 111 -14.76 -8.46 0.49
C ILE A 111 -15.03 -8.63 -1.01
N ILE A 112 -15.55 -7.60 -1.69
CA ILE A 112 -15.81 -7.62 -3.13
C ILE A 112 -14.52 -7.89 -3.92
N GLN A 113 -13.42 -7.21 -3.56
CA GLN A 113 -12.11 -7.44 -4.18
C GLN A 113 -11.58 -8.85 -3.94
N SER A 114 -11.79 -9.39 -2.73
CA SER A 114 -11.30 -10.73 -2.38
C SER A 114 -12.04 -11.83 -3.15
N ILE A 115 -13.37 -11.69 -3.31
CA ILE A 115 -14.18 -12.62 -4.12
C ILE A 115 -13.75 -12.54 -5.59
N SER A 116 -13.61 -11.33 -6.12
CA SER A 116 -13.14 -11.14 -7.51
C SER A 116 -11.75 -11.72 -7.74
N LEU A 117 -10.86 -11.64 -6.74
CA LEU A 117 -9.52 -12.22 -6.83
C LEU A 117 -9.58 -13.75 -6.81
N LEU A 118 -10.43 -14.34 -5.97
CA LEU A 118 -10.62 -15.79 -5.90
C LEU A 118 -11.11 -16.34 -7.25
N ASP A 119 -12.13 -15.73 -7.84
CA ASP A 119 -12.65 -16.13 -9.16
C ASP A 119 -11.60 -16.01 -10.28
N GLN A 120 -10.73 -15.00 -10.19
CA GLN A 120 -9.64 -14.81 -11.16
C GLN A 120 -8.56 -15.88 -10.97
N LEU A 121 -8.19 -16.19 -9.72
CA LEU A 121 -7.21 -17.24 -9.41
C LEU A 121 -7.66 -18.61 -9.92
N ASP A 122 -8.94 -18.95 -9.81
CA ASP A 122 -9.45 -20.24 -10.31
C ASP A 122 -9.32 -20.35 -11.84
N LYS A 123 -9.56 -19.26 -12.58
CA LYS A 123 -9.36 -19.23 -14.03
C LYS A 123 -7.88 -19.31 -14.41
N ASP A 124 -7.05 -18.58 -13.67
CA ASP A 124 -5.61 -18.53 -13.91
C ASP A 124 -4.95 -19.88 -13.61
N ILE A 125 -5.32 -20.53 -12.50
CA ILE A 125 -4.85 -21.89 -12.14
C ILE A 125 -5.16 -22.87 -13.27
N ASN A 126 -6.39 -22.87 -13.78
CA ASN A 126 -6.77 -23.77 -14.87
C ASN A 126 -5.99 -23.46 -16.16
N THR A 127 -5.85 -22.19 -16.51
CA THR A 127 -5.10 -21.77 -17.71
C THR A 127 -3.62 -22.16 -17.60
N PHE A 128 -2.99 -21.92 -16.44
CA PHE A 128 -1.61 -22.31 -16.19
C PHE A 128 -1.43 -23.82 -16.15
N SER A 129 -2.35 -24.57 -15.55
CA SER A 129 -2.31 -26.04 -15.56
C SER A 129 -2.41 -26.60 -16.97
N MET A 130 -3.31 -26.07 -17.82
CA MET A 130 -3.37 -26.46 -19.23
C MET A 130 -2.08 -26.12 -19.96
N ARG A 131 -1.48 -24.95 -19.69
CA ARG A 131 -0.21 -24.57 -20.28
C ARG A 131 0.93 -25.49 -19.86
N VAL A 132 1.04 -25.84 -18.58
CA VAL A 132 2.04 -26.80 -18.08
C VAL A 132 1.85 -28.17 -18.71
N ARG A 133 0.60 -28.62 -18.89
CA ARG A 133 0.27 -29.87 -19.58
C ARG A 133 0.72 -29.87 -21.05
N GLU A 134 0.54 -28.77 -21.77
CA GLU A 134 1.05 -28.65 -23.14
C GLU A 134 2.57 -28.72 -23.18
N TRP A 135 3.26 -27.91 -22.36
CA TRP A 135 4.72 -27.83 -22.34
C TRP A 135 5.37 -29.15 -21.92
N TYR A 136 4.88 -29.77 -20.84
CA TYR A 136 5.39 -31.05 -20.38
C TYR A 136 4.91 -32.20 -21.25
N GLY A 137 3.76 -32.08 -21.92
CA GLY A 137 3.25 -33.03 -22.91
C GLY A 137 4.18 -33.20 -24.12
N TYR A 138 4.94 -32.17 -24.51
CA TYR A 138 6.00 -32.32 -25.52
C TYR A 138 7.15 -33.23 -25.06
N HIS A 139 7.46 -33.22 -23.76
CA HIS A 139 8.51 -34.06 -23.17
C HIS A 139 8.02 -35.47 -22.84
N PHE A 140 6.81 -35.58 -22.28
CA PHE A 140 6.21 -36.83 -21.82
C PHE A 140 4.70 -36.88 -22.13
N PRO A 141 4.31 -37.21 -23.38
CA PRO A 141 2.92 -37.12 -23.85
C PRO A 141 1.98 -38.16 -23.21
N GLU A 142 2.51 -39.28 -22.72
CA GLU A 142 1.71 -40.35 -22.13
C GLU A 142 1.18 -39.99 -20.74
N LEU A 143 1.88 -39.13 -20.01
CA LEU A 143 1.45 -38.67 -18.69
C LEU A 143 0.14 -37.88 -18.73
N VAL A 144 -0.08 -37.14 -19.82
CA VAL A 144 -1.30 -36.35 -20.03
C VAL A 144 -2.52 -37.26 -20.17
N LYS A 145 -2.35 -38.48 -20.68
CA LYS A 145 -3.44 -39.46 -20.85
C LYS A 145 -3.76 -40.23 -19.56
N ILE A 146 -2.78 -40.42 -18.69
CA ILE A 146 -2.92 -41.23 -17.47
C ILE A 146 -3.54 -40.40 -16.33
N ILE A 147 -3.18 -39.13 -16.21
CA ILE A 147 -3.62 -38.26 -15.12
C ILE A 147 -4.59 -37.22 -15.64
N ASN A 148 -5.83 -37.24 -15.13
CA ASN A 148 -6.89 -36.30 -15.50
C ASN A 148 -6.89 -35.02 -14.66
N ASP A 149 -6.43 -35.08 -13.40
CA ASP A 149 -6.40 -33.92 -12.51
C ASP A 149 -5.17 -33.01 -12.77
N ASN A 150 -5.44 -31.71 -12.84
CA ASN A 150 -4.46 -30.67 -13.14
C ASN A 150 -3.44 -30.48 -11.99
N ALA A 151 -3.91 -30.54 -10.74
CA ALA A 151 -3.08 -30.26 -9.58
C ALA A 151 -2.07 -31.38 -9.32
N THR A 152 -2.53 -32.63 -9.37
CA THR A 152 -1.66 -33.83 -9.28
C THR A 152 -0.68 -33.88 -10.44
N TYR A 153 -1.09 -33.53 -11.67
CA TYR A 153 -0.19 -33.48 -12.83
C TYR A 153 0.99 -32.51 -12.59
N CYS A 154 0.73 -31.29 -12.11
CA CYS A 154 1.79 -30.33 -11.82
C CYS A 154 2.76 -30.83 -10.73
N ARG A 155 2.25 -31.45 -9.67
CA ARG A 155 3.10 -32.04 -8.61
C ARG A 155 3.97 -33.18 -9.14
N LEU A 156 3.41 -34.01 -10.01
CA LEU A 156 4.13 -35.12 -10.63
C LEU A 156 5.18 -34.64 -11.63
N ALA A 157 4.87 -33.63 -12.43
CA ALA A 157 5.84 -33.01 -13.34
C ALA A 157 7.03 -32.39 -12.57
N GLN A 158 6.78 -31.75 -11.43
CA GLN A 158 7.83 -31.21 -10.57
C GLN A 158 8.70 -32.32 -9.96
N PHE A 159 8.09 -33.42 -9.52
CA PHE A 159 8.80 -34.53 -8.89
C PHE A 159 9.60 -35.39 -9.88
N ILE A 160 9.04 -35.63 -11.07
CA ILE A 160 9.69 -36.45 -12.11
C ILE A 160 10.87 -35.70 -12.73
N GLY A 161 10.71 -34.41 -13.05
CA GLY A 161 11.76 -33.61 -13.69
C GLY A 161 12.22 -34.23 -15.01
N ASN A 162 13.31 -35.00 -14.98
CA ASN A 162 13.84 -35.74 -16.13
C ASN A 162 13.42 -37.22 -16.11
N ARG A 163 12.92 -37.71 -17.26
CA ARG A 163 12.56 -39.13 -17.47
C ARG A 163 13.67 -40.15 -17.15
N ARG A 164 14.95 -39.74 -17.23
CA ARG A 164 16.11 -40.61 -16.96
C ARG A 164 16.37 -40.85 -15.48
N GLU A 165 15.76 -40.06 -14.61
CA GLU A 165 15.97 -40.10 -13.17
C GLU A 165 14.84 -40.84 -12.43
N LEU A 166 13.99 -41.55 -13.18
CA LEU A 166 12.87 -42.34 -12.68
C LEU A 166 13.38 -43.75 -12.30
N ASN A 167 13.60 -43.97 -11.01
CA ASN A 167 13.95 -45.26 -10.42
C ASN A 167 12.75 -45.88 -9.66
N GLU A 168 12.80 -47.19 -9.41
CA GLU A 168 11.78 -47.92 -8.64
C GLU A 168 11.64 -47.39 -7.20
N GLU A 169 12.69 -46.78 -6.63
CA GLU A 169 12.64 -46.10 -5.32
C GLU A 169 11.76 -44.83 -5.31
N LYS A 170 11.50 -44.24 -6.49
CA LYS A 170 10.58 -43.10 -6.62
C LYS A 170 9.13 -43.57 -6.79
N LEU A 171 8.89 -44.88 -6.93
CA LEU A 171 7.54 -45.44 -7.07
C LEU A 171 6.71 -45.21 -5.81
N GLU A 172 7.28 -45.38 -4.61
CA GLU A 172 6.59 -45.14 -3.34
C GLU A 172 6.07 -43.69 -3.24
N LYS A 173 6.91 -42.71 -3.60
CA LYS A 173 6.53 -41.28 -3.63
C LYS A 173 5.53 -40.96 -4.73
N LEU A 174 5.59 -41.66 -5.86
CA LEU A 174 4.57 -41.53 -6.92
C LEU A 174 3.23 -42.10 -6.46
N GLU A 175 3.22 -43.21 -5.73
CA GLU A 175 2.02 -43.81 -5.13
C GLU A 175 1.41 -42.90 -4.06
N GLU A 176 2.23 -42.24 -3.23
CA GLU A 176 1.74 -41.23 -2.28
C GLU A 176 1.07 -40.04 -2.99
N ILE A 177 1.63 -39.56 -4.11
CA ILE A 177 1.10 -38.40 -4.84
C ILE A 177 -0.13 -38.77 -5.68
N THR A 178 -0.13 -39.95 -6.30
CA THR A 178 -1.25 -40.41 -7.14
C THR A 178 -2.37 -41.06 -6.35
N MET A 179 -2.12 -41.47 -5.10
CA MET A 179 -2.99 -42.28 -4.23
C MET A 179 -3.51 -43.58 -4.87
N ASP A 180 -3.02 -43.93 -6.07
CA ASP A 180 -3.45 -45.06 -6.90
C ASP A 180 -2.20 -45.80 -7.41
N GLY A 181 -1.88 -46.95 -6.80
CA GLY A 181 -0.74 -47.79 -7.21
C GLY A 181 -0.80 -48.27 -8.67
N ALA A 182 -2.01 -48.39 -9.23
CA ALA A 182 -2.20 -48.73 -10.64
C ALA A 182 -1.69 -47.61 -11.58
N LYS A 183 -1.92 -46.34 -11.22
CA LYS A 183 -1.45 -45.20 -12.01
C LYS A 183 0.06 -45.02 -11.90
N ALA A 184 0.63 -45.22 -10.71
CA ALA A 184 2.07 -45.15 -10.51
C ALA A 184 2.84 -46.16 -11.37
N LYS A 185 2.36 -47.41 -11.43
CA LYS A 185 2.93 -48.45 -12.30
C LYS A 185 2.77 -48.12 -13.79
N ALA A 186 1.58 -47.65 -14.20
CA ALA A 186 1.35 -47.20 -15.56
C ALA A 186 2.27 -46.04 -15.98
N ILE A 187 2.59 -45.12 -15.06
CA ILE A 187 3.54 -44.02 -15.31
C ILE A 187 4.97 -44.56 -15.49
N LEU A 188 5.37 -45.58 -14.72
CA LEU A 188 6.69 -46.19 -14.83
C LEU A 188 6.86 -46.95 -16.15
N ASP A 189 5.83 -47.70 -16.55
CA ASP A 189 5.80 -48.40 -17.85
C ASP A 189 5.73 -47.42 -19.03
N ALA A 190 4.96 -46.35 -18.89
CA ALA A 190 4.90 -45.25 -19.85
C ALA A 190 6.25 -44.52 -19.98
N SER A 191 6.98 -44.34 -18.87
CA SER A 191 8.32 -43.74 -18.88
C SER A 191 9.31 -44.58 -19.70
N ARG A 192 9.26 -45.92 -19.56
CA ARG A 192 10.07 -46.86 -20.34
C ARG A 192 9.70 -46.89 -21.82
N SER A 193 8.41 -46.69 -22.13
CA SER A 193 7.86 -46.76 -23.48
C SER A 193 7.81 -45.40 -24.22
N SER A 194 8.17 -44.32 -23.55
CA SER A 194 7.92 -42.98 -24.05
C SER A 194 8.81 -42.57 -25.23
N MET A 195 8.16 -42.09 -26.29
CA MET A 195 8.82 -41.50 -27.46
C MET A 195 8.94 -39.97 -27.43
N GLY A 196 8.70 -39.34 -26.27
CA GLY A 196 8.78 -37.87 -26.13
C GLY A 196 10.19 -37.30 -26.35
N GLN A 197 10.26 -36.02 -26.71
CA GLN A 197 11.51 -35.35 -27.06
C GLN A 197 12.35 -35.10 -25.81
N CYS A 198 13.64 -35.45 -25.82
CA CYS A 198 14.52 -35.21 -24.67
C CYS A 198 14.75 -33.69 -24.55
N GLY A 199 14.14 -33.05 -23.54
CA GLY A 199 14.34 -31.62 -23.28
C GLY A 199 15.82 -31.33 -23.03
N ALA A 200 16.37 -30.34 -23.72
CA ALA A 200 17.74 -29.89 -23.52
C ALA A 200 17.87 -29.33 -22.11
N ARG A 201 18.81 -29.87 -21.33
CA ARG A 201 19.19 -29.34 -20.02
C ARG A 201 19.74 -27.92 -20.24
N GLN A 202 19.00 -26.88 -19.87
CA GLN A 202 19.67 -25.62 -19.53
C GLN A 202 20.29 -25.83 -18.15
N PRO A 203 21.63 -25.81 -18.04
CA PRO A 203 22.28 -25.88 -16.74
C PRO A 203 21.91 -24.62 -15.96
N VAL A 204 21.35 -24.82 -14.78
CA VAL A 204 21.28 -23.78 -13.74
C VAL A 204 22.61 -23.78 -13.00
#